data_AF-A0A9P5U5P0-F1
#
_entry.id   AF-A0A9P5U5P0-F1
#
_cell.length_a   1.000
_cell.length_b   1.000
_cell.length_c   1.000
_cell.angle_alpha   90.00
_cell.angle_beta   90.00
_cell.angle_gamma   90.00
#
_symmetry.space_group_name_H-M   'P 1'
#
loop_
_entity.id
_entity.type
_entity.pdbx_description
1 polymer ?
#
loop_
_entity_poly.entity_id
_entity_poly.type
_entity_poly.pdbx_seq_one_letter_code
_entity_poly.pdbx_strand_id
1 'polypeptide(L)'
;STINDHASPLPPKAHIIPYSDDLFEEAAIEWLIETDQPIASLEHPKFRNMINVAACATNGVKIPNQKATRRSIINLFKPRSMVGCTY
;
A
#
# COMPACT_ATOMS: atom_id res chain seq x y z
N SER A 1 -13.65 43.37 -16.83
CA SER A 1 -12.49 42.74 -16.18
C SER A 1 -12.88 41.37 -15.69
N THR A 2 -12.43 40.33 -16.38
CA THR A 2 -12.83 38.93 -16.15
C THR A 2 -11.87 38.33 -15.14
N ILE A 3 -12.31 38.15 -13.90
CA ILE A 3 -11.50 37.43 -12.90
C ILE A 3 -11.77 35.95 -13.10
N ASN A 4 -10.68 35.23 -13.28
CA ASN A 4 -10.58 33.83 -13.61
C ASN A 4 -11.05 32.94 -12.45
N ASP A 5 -12.30 32.47 -12.49
CA ASP A 5 -12.91 31.49 -11.56
C ASP A 5 -12.44 30.04 -11.85
N HIS A 6 -11.13 29.82 -11.92
CA HIS A 6 -10.55 28.48 -12.18
C HIS A 6 -9.78 27.92 -10.98
N ALA A 7 -9.98 28.47 -9.77
CA ALA A 7 -9.44 27.87 -8.56
C ALA A 7 -10.24 26.63 -8.16
N SER A 8 -9.92 25.49 -8.78
CA SER A 8 -10.36 24.19 -8.28
C SER A 8 -9.78 23.96 -6.89
N PRO A 9 -10.59 23.58 -5.88
CA PRO A 9 -10.08 23.21 -4.56
C PRO A 9 -9.01 22.14 -4.71
N LEU A 10 -7.84 22.37 -4.13
CA LEU A 10 -6.82 21.32 -4.04
C LEU A 10 -7.45 20.12 -3.31
N PRO A 11 -7.21 18.88 -3.77
CA PRO A 11 -7.69 17.70 -3.05
C PRO A 11 -7.20 17.81 -1.60
N PRO A 12 -8.04 17.44 -0.61
CA PRO A 12 -7.66 17.52 0.79
C PRO A 12 -6.30 16.87 0.95
N LYS A 13 -5.32 17.64 1.43
CA LYS A 13 -4.05 17.05 1.84
C LYS A 13 -4.40 15.97 2.85
N ALA A 14 -4.11 14.72 2.50
CA ALA A 14 -4.28 13.59 3.40
C ALA A 14 -3.65 14.02 4.73
N HIS A 15 -4.46 14.06 5.79
CA HIS A 15 -3.96 14.41 7.11
C HIS A 15 -2.92 13.34 7.44
N ILE A 16 -1.66 13.75 7.46
CA ILE A 16 -0.57 12.87 7.87
C ILE A 16 -0.73 12.77 9.37
N ILE A 17 -1.38 11.70 9.84
CA ILE A 17 -1.39 11.36 11.26
C ILE A 17 0.08 11.12 11.62
N PRO A 18 0.65 11.89 12.56
CA PRO A 18 2.02 11.68 12.99
C PRO A 18 2.17 10.26 13.53
N TYR A 19 3.26 9.60 13.16
CA TYR A 19 3.59 8.30 13.70
C TYR A 19 3.82 8.39 15.22
N SER A 20 3.24 7.47 15.97
CA SER A 20 3.68 7.08 17.31
C SER A 20 3.65 5.56 17.44
N ASP A 21 4.49 5.01 18.31
CA ASP A 21 4.53 3.57 18.56
C ASP A 21 3.17 3.07 19.09
N ASP A 22 2.53 3.82 19.98
CA ASP A 22 1.20 3.50 20.53
C ASP A 22 0.11 3.42 19.45
N LEU A 23 0.07 4.39 18.52
CA LEU A 23 -0.91 4.39 17.42
C LEU A 23 -0.67 3.25 16.44
N PHE A 24 0.60 2.90 16.21
CA PHE A 24 0.95 1.76 15.37
C PHE A 24 0.56 0.44 16.04
N GLU A 25 0.80 0.29 17.34
CA GLU A 25 0.41 -0.89 18.12
C GLU A 25 -1.11 -1.09 18.12
N GLU A 26 -1.88 -0.04 18.40
CA GLU A 26 -3.34 -0.08 18.37
C GLU A 26 -3.87 -0.50 16.99
N ALA A 27 -3.41 0.16 15.92
CA ALA A 27 -3.81 -0.17 14.55
C ALA A 27 -3.42 -1.60 14.14
N ALA A 28 -2.27 -2.08 14.60
CA ALA A 28 -1.82 -3.45 14.33
C ALA A 28 -2.69 -4.48 15.05
N ILE A 29 -3.06 -4.25 16.31
CA ILE A 29 -3.94 -5.12 17.09
C ILE A 29 -5.34 -5.18 16.47
N GLU A 30 -5.93 -4.03 16.12
CA GLU A 30 -7.22 -3.97 15.44
C GLU A 30 -7.20 -4.77 14.13
N TRP A 31 -6.17 -4.55 13.30
CA TRP A 31 -6.02 -5.29 12.05
C TRP A 31 -5.94 -6.81 12.26
N LEU A 32 -5.22 -7.28 13.28
CA LEU A 32 -5.13 -8.71 13.59
C LEU A 32 -6.50 -9.30 13.95
N ILE A 33 -7.28 -8.60 14.78
CA ILE A 33 -8.60 -9.05 15.25
C ILE A 33 -9.61 -9.06 14.09
N GLU A 34 -9.70 -7.96 13.34
CA GLU A 34 -10.70 -7.81 12.27
C GLU A 34 -10.49 -8.80 11.12
N THR A 35 -9.25 -9.19 10.87
CA THR A 35 -8.89 -10.06 9.74
C THR A 35 -8.51 -11.48 10.15
N ASP A 36 -8.74 -11.82 11.43
CA ASP A 36 -8.46 -13.13 12.05
C ASP A 36 -7.04 -13.63 11.73
N GLN A 37 -6.06 -12.74 11.87
CA GLN A 37 -4.66 -13.05 11.56
C GLN A 37 -3.97 -13.65 12.78
N PRO A 38 -3.02 -14.58 12.58
CA PRO A 38 -2.22 -15.08 13.67
C PRO A 38 -1.35 -13.94 14.25
N ILE A 39 -1.18 -13.92 15.57
CA ILE A 39 -0.32 -12.94 16.28
C ILE A 39 1.11 -12.95 15.71
N ALA A 40 1.59 -14.12 15.29
CA ALA A 40 2.88 -14.31 14.64
C ALA A 40 3.05 -13.53 13.31
N SER A 41 1.99 -12.95 12.75
CA SER A 41 2.05 -12.11 11.54
C SER A 41 2.97 -10.89 11.74
N LEU A 42 3.02 -10.31 12.94
CA LEU A 42 3.88 -9.17 13.26
C LEU A 42 5.38 -9.54 13.31
N GLU A 43 5.68 -10.81 13.55
CA GLU A 43 7.06 -11.35 13.55
C GLU A 43 7.53 -11.71 12.14
N HIS A 44 6.60 -11.87 11.19
CA HIS A 44 6.93 -12.35 9.85
C HIS A 44 7.85 -11.36 9.12
N PRO A 45 9.01 -11.80 8.58
CA PRO A 45 10.01 -10.89 8.01
C PRO A 45 9.48 -10.10 6.80
N LYS A 46 8.53 -10.65 6.03
CA LYS A 46 7.89 -9.91 4.93
C LYS A 46 6.97 -8.80 5.41
N PHE A 47 6.30 -8.98 6.55
CA PHE A 47 5.47 -7.93 7.15
C PHE A 47 6.36 -6.77 7.60
N ARG A 48 7.43 -7.05 8.38
CA ARG A 48 8.42 -6.04 8.79
C ARG A 48 9.03 -5.30 7.60
N ASN A 49 9.38 -6.01 6.54
CA ASN A 49 9.90 -5.38 5.32
C ASN A 49 8.86 -4.46 4.65
N MET A 50 7.58 -4.84 4.61
CA MET A 50 6.51 -3.99 4.08
C MET A 50 6.36 -2.69 4.87
N ILE A 51 6.41 -2.77 6.20
CA ILE A 51 6.36 -1.59 7.08
C ILE A 51 7.60 -0.69 6.88
N ASN A 52 8.81 -1.26 6.80
CA ASN A 52 10.02 -0.49 6.55
C ASN A 52 9.96 0.28 5.22
N VAL A 53 9.42 -0.35 4.16
CA VAL A 53 9.21 0.32 2.87
C VAL A 53 8.17 1.44 3.00
N ALA A 54 7.07 1.20 3.73
CA ALA A 54 6.02 2.17 3.97
C ALA A 54 6.52 3.39 4.78
N ALA A 55 7.37 3.18 5.79
CA ALA A 55 7.91 4.23 6.65
C ALA A 55 8.77 5.25 5.89
N CYS A 56 9.37 4.85 4.76
CA CYS A 56 10.13 5.77 3.90
C CYS A 56 9.23 6.65 2.99
N ALA A 57 7.92 6.44 2.97
CA ALA A 57 7.03 7.15 2.06
C ALA A 57 6.68 8.56 2.56
N THR A 58 7.11 9.59 1.84
CA THR A 58 6.84 11.01 2.18
C THR A 58 5.38 11.42 1.98
N ASN A 59 4.67 10.76 1.06
CA ASN A 59 3.32 11.12 0.64
C ASN A 59 2.29 10.03 0.96
N GLY A 60 2.55 9.24 2.00
CA GLY A 60 1.77 8.05 2.33
C GLY A 60 1.95 6.91 1.31
N VAL A 61 1.28 5.80 1.56
CA VAL A 61 1.40 4.56 0.77
C VAL A 61 0.13 4.33 -0.04
N LYS A 62 0.30 4.02 -1.33
CA LYS A 62 -0.81 3.59 -2.19
C LYS A 62 -1.00 2.08 -2.08
N ILE A 63 -2.05 1.65 -1.37
CA ILE A 63 -2.40 0.24 -1.24
C ILE A 63 -3.09 -0.24 -2.53
N PRO A 64 -2.60 -1.30 -3.20
CA PRO A 64 -3.23 -1.83 -4.40
C PRO A 64 -4.56 -2.50 -4.08
N ASN A 65 -5.56 -2.32 -4.95
CA ASN A 65 -6.84 -3.01 -4.81
C ASN A 65 -6.73 -4.50 -5.15
N GLN A 66 -7.73 -5.29 -4.73
CA GLN A 66 -7.78 -6.75 -4.92
C GLN A 66 -7.53 -7.18 -6.36
N LYS A 67 -8.12 -6.49 -7.35
CA LYS A 67 -7.98 -6.82 -8.77
C LYS A 67 -6.55 -6.60 -9.26
N ALA A 68 -5.92 -5.49 -8.87
CA ALA A 68 -4.53 -5.20 -9.18
C ALA A 68 -3.59 -6.22 -8.52
N THR A 69 -3.78 -6.50 -7.23
CA THR A 69 -3.00 -7.48 -6.47
C THR A 69 -3.09 -8.88 -7.08
N ARG A 70 -4.30 -9.35 -7.40
CA ARG A 70 -4.52 -10.66 -8.04
C ARG A 70 -3.82 -10.74 -9.39
N ARG A 71 -3.89 -9.68 -10.21
CA ARG A 71 -3.20 -9.63 -11.50
C ARG A 71 -1.68 -9.71 -11.34
N SER A 72 -1.12 -8.98 -10.37
CA SER A 72 0.31 -9.01 -10.08
C SER A 72 0.77 -10.41 -9.65
N ILE A 73 0.01 -11.09 -8.78
CA ILE A 73 0.30 -12.47 -8.38
C ILE A 73 0.31 -13.40 -9.59
N ILE A 74 -0.74 -13.36 -10.42
CA ILE A 74 -0.80 -14.20 -11.63
C ILE A 74 0.40 -13.93 -12.54
N ASN A 75 0.76 -12.66 -12.75
CA ASN A 75 1.89 -12.31 -13.61
C ASN A 75 3.24 -12.78 -13.06
N LEU A 76 3.42 -12.82 -11.74
CA LEU A 76 4.64 -13.35 -11.12
C LEU A 76 4.83 -14.84 -11.39
N PHE A 77 3.72 -15.60 -11.49
CA PHE A 77 3.75 -17.04 -11.75
C PHE A 77 3.57 -17.40 -13.23
N LYS A 78 3.34 -16.42 -14.12
CA LYS A 78 3.28 -16.70 -15.55
C LYS A 78 4.66 -17.16 -16.03
N PRO A 79 4.77 -18.32 -16.69
CA PRO A 79 6.03 -18.74 -17.27
C PRO A 79 6.47 -17.69 -18.29
N ARG A 80 7.76 -17.36 -18.26
CA ARG A 80 8.43 -16.49 -19.22
C ARG A 80 8.32 -17.17 -20.58
N SER A 81 7.23 -16.92 -21.30
CA SER A 81 7.01 -17.49 -22.63
C SER A 81 8.13 -16.95 -23.52
N MET A 82 8.82 -17.87 -24.18
CA MET A 82 10.00 -17.67 -25.00
C MET A 82 9.94 -16.38 -25.82
N VAL A 83 10.97 -15.54 -25.66
CA VAL A 83 11.26 -14.46 -26.60
C VAL A 83 11.55 -15.11 -27.96
N GLY A 84 10.59 -14.94 -28.86
CA GLY A 84 10.72 -14.94 -30.32
C GLY A 84 11.75 -15.86 -30.97
N CYS A 85 11.36 -17.09 -31.27
CA CYS A 85 11.75 -17.70 -32.55
C CYS A 85 10.70 -17.30 -33.59
N THR A 86 10.98 -16.26 -34.38
CA THR A 86 10.28 -16.03 -35.64
C THR A 86 11.17 -16.59 -36.74
N TYR A 87 10.64 -17.58 -37.46
CA TYR A 87 11.22 -18.19 -38.66
C TYR A 87 11.35 -17.18 -39.81
#